data_AF-A0A533RRQ4-F1
#
_entry.id   AF-A0A533RRQ4-F1
#
_cell.length_a   1.000
_cell.length_b   1.000
_cell.length_c   1.000
_cell.angle_alpha   90.00
_cell.angle_beta   90.00
_cell.angle_gamma   90.00
#
_symmetry.space_group_name_H-M   'P 1'
#
loop_
_entity.id
_entity.type
_entity.pdbx_description
1 polymer ?
#
loop_
_entity_poly.entity_id
_entity_poly.type
_entity_poly.pdbx_seq_one_letter_code
_entity_poly.pdbx_strand_id
1 'polypeptide(L)'
;MRFATRAIHAGQAADRSTGATIVPIYQTSTFTQSAPGEHLGFEYSRSGNPTRSALETALASLEDARHGLAFASGLAAETAVLSTLRPGDHVVA
;
A
#
# COMPACT_ATOMS: atom_id res chain seq x y z
N MET A 1 3.57 -15.52 -13.46
CA MET A 1 2.56 -16.27 -12.69
C MET A 1 1.16 -16.00 -13.26
N ARG A 2 0.21 -16.93 -13.17
CA ARG A 2 -1.18 -16.73 -13.63
C ARG A 2 -1.95 -15.84 -12.63
N PHE A 3 -3.06 -15.20 -13.06
CA PHE A 3 -3.88 -14.31 -12.22
C PHE A 3 -4.24 -14.93 -10.86
N ALA A 4 -4.83 -16.12 -10.85
CA ALA A 4 -5.25 -16.79 -9.61
C ALA A 4 -4.09 -17.07 -8.64
N THR A 5 -2.89 -17.33 -9.16
CA THR A 5 -1.68 -17.49 -8.33
C THR A 5 -1.26 -16.15 -7.73
N ARG A 6 -1.27 -15.08 -8.52
CA ARG A 6 -0.92 -13.71 -8.04
C ARG A 6 -1.90 -13.23 -6.97
N ALA A 7 -3.19 -13.54 -7.11
CA ALA A 7 -4.23 -13.16 -6.16
C ALA A 7 -4.01 -13.70 -4.75
N ILE A 8 -3.21 -14.78 -4.61
CA ILE A 8 -2.88 -15.40 -3.32
C ILE A 8 -1.47 -15.00 -2.85
N HIS A 9 -0.50 -14.86 -3.75
CA HIS A 9 0.91 -14.78 -3.37
C HIS A 9 1.56 -13.39 -3.51
N ALA A 10 1.03 -12.50 -4.35
CA ALA A 10 1.65 -11.20 -4.57
C ALA A 10 1.51 -10.31 -3.32
N GLY A 11 2.63 -9.77 -2.84
CA GLY A 11 2.65 -8.95 -1.62
C GLY A 11 2.48 -9.74 -0.30
N GLN A 12 2.44 -11.08 -0.34
CA GLN A 12 2.14 -11.94 0.82
C GLN A 12 3.37 -12.75 1.28
N ALA A 13 4.56 -12.12 1.35
CA ALA A 13 5.74 -12.80 1.89
C ALA A 13 5.55 -13.10 3.39
N ALA A 14 6.08 -14.24 3.84
CA ALA A 14 6.00 -14.62 5.25
C ALA A 14 6.67 -13.56 6.14
N ASP A 15 6.10 -13.31 7.32
CA ASP A 15 6.66 -12.37 8.28
C ASP A 15 8.08 -12.80 8.69
N ARG A 16 9.04 -11.87 8.60
CA ARG A 16 10.46 -12.20 8.84
C ARG A 16 10.77 -12.49 10.30
N SER A 17 9.97 -11.99 11.23
CA SER A 17 10.22 -12.13 12.67
C SER A 17 9.66 -13.43 13.26
N THR A 18 8.55 -13.92 12.70
CA THR A 18 7.79 -15.06 13.26
C THR A 18 7.58 -16.20 12.27
N GLY A 19 7.74 -15.99 10.97
CA GLY A 19 7.39 -16.95 9.93
C GLY A 19 5.88 -17.03 9.64
N ALA A 20 5.06 -16.13 10.19
CA ALA A 20 3.63 -16.09 9.93
C ALA A 20 3.35 -15.99 8.41
N THR A 21 2.51 -16.90 7.90
CA THR A 21 2.16 -16.95 6.47
C THR A 21 1.19 -15.84 6.07
N ILE A 22 0.27 -15.49 6.96
CA ILE A 22 -0.67 -14.38 6.76
C ILE A 22 -0.02 -13.10 7.25
N VAL A 23 -0.12 -12.04 6.46
CA VAL A 23 0.39 -10.71 6.82
C VAL A 23 -0.25 -10.25 8.14
N PRO A 24 0.55 -9.96 9.19
CA PRO A 24 0.02 -9.47 10.45
C PRO A 24 -0.73 -8.14 10.32
N ILE A 25 -1.67 -7.89 11.23
CA ILE A 25 -2.36 -6.60 11.32
C ILE A 25 -1.47 -5.63 12.12
N TYR A 26 -0.86 -4.67 11.45
CA TYR A 26 -0.08 -3.60 12.07
C TYR A 26 -0.99 -2.47 12.55
N GLN A 27 -1.69 -2.70 13.66
CA GLN A 27 -2.49 -1.69 14.36
C GLN A 27 -1.61 -0.78 15.22
N THR A 28 -0.69 -0.07 14.57
CA THR A 28 0.21 0.92 15.17
C THR A 28 0.13 2.22 14.38
N SER A 29 0.36 3.35 15.05
CA SER A 29 0.46 4.66 14.39
C SER A 29 1.87 4.96 13.89
N THR A 30 2.91 4.45 14.57
CA THR A 30 4.32 4.84 14.36
C THR A 30 5.27 3.65 14.51
N PHE A 31 6.51 3.82 14.05
CA PHE A 31 7.56 2.80 14.06
C PHE A 31 8.84 3.35 14.71
N THR A 32 9.54 2.50 15.47
CA THR A 32 10.78 2.89 16.14
C THR A 32 11.91 3.05 15.12
N GLN A 33 12.68 4.12 15.26
CA GLN A 33 13.86 4.42 14.44
C GLN A 33 15.13 4.22 15.27
N SER A 34 16.22 3.74 14.66
CA SER A 34 17.51 3.59 15.36
C SER A 34 18.15 4.93 15.69
N ALA A 35 17.94 5.91 14.81
CA ALA A 35 18.30 7.31 14.95
C ALA A 35 17.31 8.16 14.12
N PRO A 36 17.28 9.49 14.27
CA PRO A 36 16.38 10.35 13.49
C PRO A 36 16.59 10.15 11.97
N GLY A 37 15.55 9.71 11.27
CA GLY A 37 15.58 9.42 9.83
C GLY A 37 16.13 8.04 9.45
N GLU A 38 16.58 7.25 10.43
CA GLU A 38 17.11 5.89 10.20
C GLU A 38 16.07 4.84 10.60
N HIS A 39 15.29 4.38 9.62
CA HIS A 39 14.18 3.46 9.82
C HIS A 39 14.25 2.23 8.90
N LEU A 40 13.55 1.15 9.27
CA LEU A 40 13.51 -0.11 8.50
C LEU A 40 12.48 -0.09 7.35
N GLY A 41 12.13 1.09 6.84
CA GLY A 41 11.22 1.30 5.72
C GLY A 41 9.84 1.88 6.11
N PHE A 42 9.53 1.93 7.41
CA PHE A 42 8.30 2.54 7.92
C PHE A 42 8.62 3.51 9.05
N GLU A 43 7.92 4.63 9.08
CA GLU A 43 8.07 5.71 10.07
C GLU A 43 6.71 6.07 10.69
N TYR A 44 5.72 6.36 9.86
CA TYR A 44 4.37 6.71 10.29
C TYR A 44 3.31 6.03 9.40
N SER A 45 2.29 5.44 10.03
CA SER A 45 1.31 4.56 9.34
C SER A 45 0.51 5.24 8.23
N ARG A 46 0.33 6.56 8.30
CA ARG A 46 -0.28 7.31 7.18
C ARG A 46 0.60 7.23 5.93
N SER A 47 1.90 7.48 6.05
CA SER A 47 2.87 7.40 4.95
C SER A 47 3.07 5.97 4.48
N GLY A 48 3.18 5.01 5.40
CA GLY A 48 3.39 3.60 5.07
C GLY A 48 2.98 2.68 6.22
N ASN A 49 2.25 1.60 5.92
CA ASN A 49 1.88 0.56 6.89
C ASN A 49 2.07 -0.82 6.22
N PRO A 50 2.74 -1.80 6.86
CA PRO A 50 3.03 -3.09 6.22
C PRO A 50 1.76 -3.83 5.76
N THR A 51 0.70 -3.82 6.57
CA THR A 51 -0.60 -4.43 6.22
C THR A 51 -1.17 -3.83 4.93
N ARG A 52 -1.16 -2.50 4.84
CA ARG A 52 -1.66 -1.78 3.66
C ARG A 52 -0.76 -1.98 2.44
N SER A 53 0.56 -1.97 2.65
CA SER A 53 1.55 -2.14 1.57
C SER A 53 1.43 -3.51 0.91
N ALA A 54 1.10 -4.55 1.68
CA ALA A 54 0.82 -5.89 1.14
C ALA A 54 -0.42 -5.89 0.22
N LEU A 55 -1.51 -5.24 0.63
CA LEU A 55 -2.71 -5.08 -0.19
C LEU A 55 -2.43 -4.28 -1.47
N GLU A 56 -1.73 -3.14 -1.34
CA GLU A 56 -1.34 -2.27 -2.45
C GLU A 56 -0.50 -3.03 -3.48
N THR A 57 0.46 -3.84 -3.02
CA THR A 57 1.29 -4.70 -3.87
C THR A 57 0.47 -5.79 -4.57
N ALA A 58 -0.46 -6.42 -3.86
CA ALA A 58 -1.34 -7.45 -4.42
C ALA A 58 -2.20 -6.87 -5.56
N LEU A 59 -2.88 -5.74 -5.31
CA LEU A 59 -3.72 -5.08 -6.30
C LEU A 59 -2.92 -4.59 -7.51
N ALA A 60 -1.76 -3.96 -7.29
CA ALA A 60 -0.87 -3.56 -8.39
C ALA A 60 -0.47 -4.75 -9.25
N SER A 61 -0.12 -5.88 -8.62
CA SER A 61 0.21 -7.11 -9.32
C SER A 61 -0.97 -7.72 -10.08
N LEU A 62 -2.22 -7.49 -9.68
CA LEU A 62 -3.39 -8.02 -10.38
C LEU A 62 -3.78 -7.19 -11.60
N GLU A 63 -3.57 -5.87 -11.52
CA GLU A 63 -3.85 -4.89 -12.58
C GLU A 63 -2.67 -4.68 -13.55
N ASP A 64 -1.62 -5.51 -13.45
CA ASP A 64 -0.38 -5.35 -14.22
C ASP A 64 0.24 -3.94 -14.08
N ALA A 65 0.03 -3.31 -12.93
CA ALA A 65 0.50 -1.97 -12.61
C ALA A 65 1.83 -2.01 -11.82
N ARG A 66 2.58 -0.90 -11.91
CA ARG A 66 3.83 -0.75 -11.15
C ARG A 66 3.60 -0.52 -9.66
N HIS A 67 2.53 0.20 -9.31
CA HIS A 67 2.21 0.65 -7.96
C HIS A 67 0.71 0.57 -7.70
N GLY A 68 0.33 0.42 -6.43
CA GLY A 68 -1.04 0.48 -5.95
C GLY A 68 -1.12 1.40 -4.73
N LEU A 69 -2.27 2.04 -4.52
CA LEU A 69 -2.52 2.94 -3.39
C LEU A 69 -3.91 2.62 -2.82
N ALA A 70 -3.99 2.34 -1.52
CA ALA A 70 -5.25 2.01 -0.86
C ALA A 70 -5.79 3.22 -0.09
N PHE A 71 -7.07 3.52 -0.32
CA PHE A 71 -7.78 4.66 0.29
C PHE A 71 -8.95 4.18 1.15
N ALA A 72 -9.48 5.08 1.97
CA ALA A 72 -10.60 4.79 2.88
C ALA A 72 -11.92 4.48 2.14
N SER A 73 -12.07 4.95 0.90
CA SER A 73 -13.25 4.72 0.05
C SER A 73 -12.91 4.93 -1.42
N GLY A 74 -13.81 4.52 -2.32
CA GLY A 74 -13.70 4.84 -3.76
C GLY A 74 -13.66 6.35 -4.02
N LEU A 75 -14.53 7.12 -3.37
CA LEU A 75 -14.54 8.59 -3.47
C LEU A 75 -13.23 9.23 -3.01
N ALA A 76 -12.59 8.68 -1.98
CA ALA A 76 -11.29 9.18 -1.52
C ALA A 76 -10.18 8.91 -2.55
N ALA A 77 -10.22 7.75 -3.23
CA ALA A 77 -9.29 7.43 -4.31
C ALA A 77 -9.50 8.37 -5.51
N GLU A 78 -10.75 8.56 -5.95
CA GLU A 78 -11.10 9.49 -7.03
C GLU A 78 -10.69 10.92 -6.70
N THR A 79 -10.98 11.37 -5.48
CA THR A 79 -10.59 12.71 -5.00
C THR A 79 -9.07 12.87 -5.02
N ALA A 80 -8.31 11.86 -4.60
CA ALA A 80 -6.85 11.90 -4.63
C ALA A 80 -6.31 12.02 -6.06
N VAL A 81 -6.89 11.29 -7.02
CA VAL A 81 -6.53 11.38 -8.44
C VAL A 81 -6.87 12.76 -9.00
N LEU A 82 -8.08 13.26 -8.77
CA LEU A 82 -8.50 14.58 -9.27
C LEU A 82 -7.73 15.72 -8.63
N SER A 83 -7.24 15.56 -7.40
CA SER A 83 -6.38 16.54 -6.72
C SER A 83 -4.99 16.69 -7.35
N THR A 84 -4.63 15.85 -8.33
CA THR A 84 -3.42 16.03 -9.14
C THR A 84 -3.58 17.09 -10.24
N LEU A 85 -4.83 17.47 -10.56
CA LEU A 85 -5.15 18.53 -11.51
C LEU A 85 -4.97 19.91 -10.87
N ARG A 86 -4.77 20.92 -11.71
CA ARG A 86 -4.70 22.33 -11.27
C ARG A 86 -6.05 23.01 -11.48
N PRO A 87 -6.34 24.09 -10.72
CA PRO A 87 -7.52 24.90 -10.97
C PRO A 87 -7.59 25.37 -12.43
N GLY A 88 -8.73 25.12 -13.09
CA GLY A 88 -8.97 25.46 -14.48
C GLY A 88 -8.67 24.36 -15.51
N ASP A 89 -8.07 23.24 -15.09
CA ASP A 89 -7.93 22.06 -15.95
C ASP A 89 -9.32 21.47 -16.30
N HIS A 90 -9.47 20.92 -17.51
CA HIS A 90 -10.72 20.35 -18.02
C HIS A 90 -10.65 18.82 -18.05
N VAL A 91 -11.69 18.14 -17.57
CA VAL A 91 -11.83 16.68 -17.60
C VAL A 91 -13.01 16.30 -18.50
N VAL A 92 -12.78 15.35 -19.40
CA VAL A 92 -13.84 14.67 -20.17
C VAL A 92 -14.14 13.35 -19.47
N ALA A 93 -15.41 13.09 -19.19
CA ALA A 93 -15.87 11.92 -18.46
C ALA A 93 -17.11 11.32 -19.14
#